data_AF-A0A1F4T4H7-F1
#
_entry.id   AF-A0A1F4T4H7-F1
#
_cell.length_a   1.000
_cell.length_b   1.000
_cell.length_c   1.000
_cell.angle_alpha   90.00
_cell.angle_beta   90.00
_cell.angle_gamma   90.00
#
_symmetry.space_group_name_H-M   'P 1'
#
loop_
_entity.id
_entity.type
_entity.pdbx_description
1 polymer ?
#
loop_
_entity_poly.entity_id
_entity_poly.type
_entity_poly.pdbx_seq_one_letter_code
_entity_poly.pdbx_strand_id
1 'polypeptide(L)'
;MKEMRKKLDLILGTMATKSDLSGMATKDDLAGMATKADLTGMANKSDISRLEKDLKEVKYYVEHIDSELQEHRHDSEVHSLKMI
;
A
#
# COMPACT_ATOMS: atom_id res chain seq x y z
N MET A 1 -50.82 41.10 -11.96
CA MET A 1 -50.13 41.45 -10.68
C MET A 1 -50.04 40.29 -9.69
N LYS A 2 -51.15 39.66 -9.25
CA LYS A 2 -51.11 38.53 -8.29
C LYS A 2 -50.26 37.34 -8.77
N GLU A 3 -50.38 37.00 -10.05
CA GLU A 3 -49.64 35.89 -10.65
C GLU A 3 -48.12 36.14 -10.72
N MET A 4 -47.73 37.38 -10.98
CA MET A 4 -46.34 37.80 -11.00
C MET A 4 -45.71 37.71 -9.60
N ARG A 5 -46.46 38.06 -8.55
CA ARG A 5 -46.02 37.94 -7.16
C ARG A 5 -45.81 36.48 -6.76
N LYS A 6 -46.75 35.59 -7.10
CA LYS A 6 -46.60 34.15 -6.87
C LYS A 6 -45.35 33.57 -7.51
N LYS A 7 -45.05 33.97 -8.75
CA LYS A 7 -43.83 33.54 -9.45
C LYS A 7 -42.57 34.05 -8.75
N LEU A 8 -42.58 35.29 -8.25
CA LEU A 8 -41.46 35.85 -7.51
C LEU A 8 -41.20 35.10 -6.19
N ASP A 9 -42.26 34.82 -5.43
CA ASP A 9 -42.16 34.08 -4.17
C ASP A 9 -41.62 32.65 -4.40
N LEU A 10 -42.06 31.98 -5.47
CA LEU A 10 -41.56 30.67 -5.87
C LEU A 10 -40.07 30.71 -6.25
N ILE A 11 -39.64 31.74 -6.98
CA ILE A 11 -38.22 31.91 -7.35
C ILE A 11 -37.38 32.14 -6.11
N LEU A 12 -37.77 33.07 -5.23
CA LEU A 12 -37.04 33.35 -3.99
C LEU A 12 -36.98 32.15 -3.05
N GLY A 13 -38.03 31.33 -2.99
CA GLY A 13 -38.07 30.12 -2.17
C GLY A 13 -37.21 28.96 -2.68
N THR A 14 -36.76 28.99 -3.94
CA THR A 14 -35.97 27.92 -4.57
C THR A 14 -34.52 28.30 -4.85
N MET A 15 -34.17 29.59 -4.74
CA MET A 15 -32.81 30.06 -4.92
C MET A 15 -31.93 29.72 -3.71
N ALA A 16 -30.80 29.07 -3.96
CA ALA A 16 -29.75 28.92 -2.96
C ALA A 16 -29.15 30.29 -2.61
N THR A 17 -28.89 30.49 -1.33
CA THR A 17 -28.22 31.65 -0.75
C THR A 17 -26.73 31.37 -0.54
N LYS A 18 -25.95 32.40 -0.22
CA LYS A 18 -24.54 32.23 0.15
C LYS A 18 -24.36 31.38 1.41
N SER A 19 -25.33 31.40 2.32
CA SER A 19 -25.29 30.58 3.53
C SER A 19 -25.44 29.09 3.20
N ASP A 20 -26.23 28.75 2.18
CA ASP A 20 -26.44 27.36 1.75
C ASP A 20 -25.17 26.75 1.16
N LEU A 21 -24.28 27.59 0.61
CA LEU A 21 -22.99 27.18 0.06
C LEU A 21 -21.86 27.17 1.11
N SER A 22 -22.10 27.73 2.29
CA SER A 22 -21.08 27.80 3.35
C SER A 22 -20.74 26.40 3.84
N GLY A 23 -19.44 26.07 3.85
CA GLY A 23 -18.95 24.75 4.29
C GLY A 23 -19.09 23.63 3.27
N MET A 24 -19.60 23.91 2.06
CA MET A 24 -19.49 22.96 0.95
C MET A 24 -18.03 22.90 0.47
N ALA A 25 -17.51 21.69 0.29
CA ALA A 25 -16.23 21.49 -0.38
C ALA A 25 -16.31 22.01 -1.82
N THR A 26 -15.29 22.74 -2.23
CA THR A 26 -15.09 23.24 -3.58
C THR A 26 -14.32 22.22 -4.43
N LYS A 27 -14.25 22.46 -5.74
CA LYS A 27 -13.41 21.61 -6.62
C LYS A 27 -11.93 21.74 -6.28
N ASP A 28 -11.50 22.90 -5.83
CA ASP A 28 -10.11 23.15 -5.46
C ASP A 28 -9.75 22.41 -4.16
N ASP A 29 -10.70 22.25 -3.23
CA ASP A 29 -10.51 21.44 -2.02
C ASP A 29 -10.29 19.95 -2.33
N LEU A 30 -10.82 19.47 -3.46
CA LEU A 30 -10.66 18.10 -3.95
C LEU A 30 -9.47 17.93 -4.90
N ALA A 31 -8.82 19.03 -5.30
CA ALA A 31 -7.71 18.96 -6.24
C ALA A 31 -6.53 18.21 -5.62
N GLY A 32 -6.00 17.23 -6.36
CA GLY A 32 -4.83 16.44 -5.93
C GLY A 32 -5.15 15.32 -4.92
N MET A 33 -6.42 15.07 -4.59
CA MET A 33 -6.79 13.88 -3.81
C MET A 33 -6.53 12.61 -4.63
N ALA A 34 -5.80 11.66 -4.05
CA ALA A 34 -5.64 10.34 -4.64
C ALA A 34 -6.98 9.60 -4.70
N THR A 35 -7.21 8.94 -5.82
CA THR A 35 -8.37 8.08 -6.08
C THR A 35 -8.04 6.62 -5.78
N LYS A 36 -9.07 5.77 -5.73
CA LYS A 36 -8.86 4.32 -5.62
C LYS A 36 -8.08 3.74 -6.80
N ALA A 37 -8.20 4.35 -7.98
CA ALA A 37 -7.46 3.91 -9.16
C ALA A 37 -5.95 4.12 -8.99
N ASP A 38 -5.54 5.21 -8.34
CA ASP A 38 -4.13 5.52 -8.06
C ASP A 38 -3.46 4.50 -7.13
N LEU A 39 -4.26 3.74 -6.36
CA LEU A 39 -3.77 2.68 -5.47
C LEU A 39 -3.70 1.30 -6.15
N THR A 40 -4.11 1.19 -7.42
CA THR A 40 -4.11 -0.08 -8.14
C THR A 40 -2.68 -0.56 -8.38
N GLY A 41 -2.40 -1.82 -8.04
CA GLY A 41 -1.08 -2.43 -8.26
C GLY A 41 -0.04 -2.11 -7.19
N MET A 42 -0.38 -1.34 -6.15
CA MET A 42 0.50 -1.17 -5.00
C MET A 42 0.60 -2.48 -4.20
N ALA A 43 1.82 -2.90 -3.90
CA ALA A 43 2.06 -4.00 -2.97
C ALA A 43 1.55 -3.62 -1.58
N ASN A 44 0.97 -4.60 -0.88
CA ASN A 44 0.47 -4.45 0.47
C ASN A 44 1.38 -5.16 1.48
N LYS A 45 1.06 -5.03 2.77
CA LYS A 45 1.87 -5.61 3.85
C LYS A 45 2.01 -7.13 3.75
N SER A 46 0.99 -7.84 3.25
CA SER A 46 1.04 -9.30 3.11
C SER A 46 2.00 -9.74 2.00
N ASP A 47 2.14 -8.96 0.93
CA ASP A 47 3.13 -9.20 -0.13
C ASP A 47 4.55 -9.14 0.45
N ILE A 48 4.81 -8.14 1.30
CA ILE A 48 6.09 -7.99 2.01
C ILE A 48 6.32 -9.16 2.97
N SER A 49 5.33 -9.50 3.81
CA SER A 49 5.46 -10.61 4.76
C SER A 49 5.73 -11.96 4.09
N ARG A 50 5.18 -12.18 2.89
CA ARG A 50 5.49 -13.37 2.09
C ARG A 50 6.94 -13.38 1.65
N LEU A 51 7.44 -12.28 1.08
CA LEU A 51 8.85 -12.17 0.68
C LEU A 51 9.81 -12.33 1.88
N GLU A 52 9.46 -11.78 3.05
CA GLU A 52 10.25 -11.97 4.27
C GLU A 52 10.32 -13.44 4.71
N LYS A 53 9.22 -14.19 4.57
CA LYS A 53 9.20 -15.63 4.86
C LYS A 53 10.07 -16.39 3.87
N ASP A 54 9.90 -16.14 2.58
CA ASP A 54 10.66 -16.79 1.52
C ASP A 54 12.17 -16.52 1.70
N LEU A 55 12.55 -15.30 2.09
CA LEU A 55 13.95 -14.94 2.37
C LEU A 55 14.52 -15.65 3.60
N LYS A 56 13.73 -15.80 4.68
CA LYS A 56 14.16 -16.55 5.87
C LYS A 56 14.41 -18.02 5.56
N GLU A 57 13.56 -18.61 4.73
CA GLU A 57 13.70 -19.99 4.30
C GLU A 57 14.97 -20.18 3.45
N VAL A 58 15.21 -19.30 2.47
CA VAL A 58 16.46 -19.32 1.69
C VAL A 58 17.68 -19.16 2.59
N LYS A 59 17.64 -18.21 3.54
CA LYS A 59 18.73 -17.98 4.48
C LYS A 59 19.05 -19.23 5.31
N TYR A 60 18.02 -19.92 5.80
CA TYR A 60 18.19 -21.17 6.54
C TYR A 60 18.92 -22.23 5.71
N TYR A 61 18.51 -22.44 4.45
CA TYR A 61 19.16 -23.43 3.59
C TYR A 61 20.63 -23.09 3.30
N VAL A 62 20.95 -21.82 3.07
CA VAL A 62 22.33 -21.38 2.84
C VAL A 62 23.20 -21.65 4.07
N GLU A 63 22.73 -21.30 5.27
CA GLU A 63 23.46 -21.54 6.53
C GLU A 63 23.71 -23.03 6.80
N HIS A 64 22.76 -23.89 6.44
CA HIS A 64 22.91 -25.34 6.58
C HIS A 64 23.93 -25.91 5.59
N ILE A 65 23.87 -25.51 4.32
CA ILE A 65 24.84 -25.94 3.30
C ILE A 65 26.25 -25.51 3.67
N ASP A 66 26.43 -24.27 4.13
CA ASP A 66 27.73 -23.77 4.58
C ASP A 66 28.28 -24.62 5.73
N SER A 67 27.42 -25.01 6.68
CA SER A 67 27.82 -25.88 7.80
C SER A 67 28.26 -27.27 7.34
N GLU A 68 27.47 -27.93 6.47
CA GLU A 68 27.81 -29.24 5.91
C GLU A 68 29.13 -29.23 5.11
N LEU A 69 29.37 -28.16 4.33
CA LEU A 69 30.61 -28.01 3.58
C LEU A 69 31.84 -27.80 4.47
N GLN A 70 31.68 -27.12 5.62
CA GLN A 70 32.76 -27.00 6.60
C GLN A 70 33.08 -28.38 7.20
N GLU A 71 32.07 -29.16 7.62
CA GLU A 71 32.31 -30.50 8.17
C GLU A 71 33.04 -31.42 7.19
N HIS A 72 32.60 -31.47 5.93
CA HIS A 72 33.23 -32.33 4.93
C HIS A 72 34.67 -31.89 4.58
N ARG A 73 34.98 -30.59 4.68
CA ARG A 73 36.36 -30.09 4.54
C ARG A 73 37.23 -30.60 5.69
N HIS A 74 36.76 -30.48 6.94
CA HIS A 74 37.50 -30.94 8.12
C HIS A 74 37.76 -32.45 8.05
N ASP A 75 36.76 -33.25 7.68
CA ASP A 75 36.91 -34.69 7.54
C ASP A 75 37.94 -35.09 6.47
N SER A 76 37.96 -34.38 5.33
CA SER A 76 38.93 -34.61 4.27
C SER A 76 40.36 -34.25 4.69
N GLU A 77 40.54 -33.15 5.43
CA GLU A 77 41.85 -32.73 5.97
C GLU A 77 42.36 -33.74 7.01
N VAL A 78 41.51 -34.18 7.94
CA VAL A 78 41.85 -35.20 8.95
C VAL A 78 42.18 -36.54 8.30
N HIS A 79 41.42 -36.96 7.28
CA HIS A 79 41.71 -38.19 6.55
C HIS A 79 43.08 -38.15 5.85
N SER A 80 43.39 -37.01 5.22
CA SER A 80 44.68 -36.82 4.53
C SER A 80 45.86 -36.88 5.50
N LEU A 81 45.73 -36.30 6.70
CA LEU A 81 46.77 -36.37 7.73
C LEU A 81 47.00 -37.77 8.29
N LYS A 82 45.97 -38.63 8.33
CA LYS A 82 46.09 -40.03 8.80
C LYS A 82 46.80 -40.96 7.80
N MET A 83 46.93 -40.56 6.54
CA MET A 83 47.56 -41.36 5.48
C MET A 83 49.07 -41.11 5.31
N ILE A 84 49.62 -40.10 5.98
CA ILE A 84 51.06 -39.78 6.02
C ILE A 84 51.68 -40.44 7.25
#